data_AF-A0A1V5JRM2-F1
#
_entry.id   AF-A0A1V5JRM2-F1
#
_cell.length_a   1.000
_cell.length_b   1.000
_cell.length_c   1.000
_cell.angle_alpha   90.00
_cell.angle_beta   90.00
_cell.angle_gamma   90.00
#
_symmetry.space_group_name_H-M   'P 1'
#
loop_
_entity.id
_entity.type
_entity.pdbx_description
1 polymer ?
#
loop_
_entity_poly.entity_id
_entity_poly.type
_entity_poly.pdbx_seq_one_letter_code
_entity_poly.pdbx_strand_id
1 'polypeptide(L)'
;MDRAALEALREMGLGRVDRSGALTDREHSVENQLPFLQRALNGPFQILPILVGRVSPEEAMKIGLALRKWVDSGTLVVVSTDLTHYGRAYGFTPYSDDPRGRMEREDRGFLETARRVSPKSLLSWMDLHPVNPCGLSPLLISLSLFEGEGLRGETLAYGIGGEGERALVGYGSFVLFSKLKIQKEEKMLTEGEKRSLLKVARGSIEQALNLSTEGGEEVVTPAMKEERGVFVTLRKRGELRGCIGSLKPEGSLYQGVMRNALNAAFRDPRFSPVTEGEWKRGGITLEISALTPLTPVADYKTLRLGTDGVLLSDGFQQAVFLPQVAEETGWDLETFLGHLCMKAGLQAQAFKKPGIKFWSFQAEVWAEE
;
A
#
# COMPACT_ATOMS: atom_id res chain seq x y z
N MET A 1 -6.80 26.87 7.32
CA MET A 1 -8.00 27.13 6.50
C MET A 1 -7.56 27.70 5.16
N ASP A 2 -8.03 27.13 4.05
CA ASP A 2 -7.77 27.64 2.71
C ASP A 2 -8.68 28.84 2.41
N ARG A 3 -8.12 30.05 2.43
CA ARG A 3 -8.88 31.29 2.22
C ARG A 3 -9.15 31.57 0.75
N ALA A 4 -8.26 31.14 -0.15
CA ALA A 4 -8.41 31.39 -1.58
C ALA A 4 -9.56 30.55 -2.15
N ALA A 5 -9.62 29.27 -1.80
CA ALA A 5 -10.73 28.40 -2.19
C ALA A 5 -12.07 28.87 -1.61
N LEU A 6 -12.08 29.38 -0.36
CA LEU A 6 -13.28 29.94 0.26
C LEU A 6 -13.84 31.15 -0.51
N GLU A 7 -12.98 32.08 -0.93
CA GLU A 7 -13.38 33.26 -1.70
C GLU A 7 -13.92 32.87 -3.08
N ALA A 8 -13.28 31.91 -3.75
CA ALA A 8 -13.75 31.39 -5.02
C ALA A 8 -15.16 30.75 -4.93
N LEU A 9 -15.42 29.96 -3.89
CA LEU A 9 -16.75 29.37 -3.68
C LEU A 9 -17.83 30.42 -3.46
N ARG A 10 -17.48 31.50 -2.74
CA ARG A 10 -18.38 32.63 -2.53
C ARG A 10 -18.71 33.35 -3.84
N GLU A 11 -17.72 33.60 -4.69
CA GLU A 11 -17.94 34.26 -5.99
C GLU A 11 -18.82 33.45 -6.94
N MET A 12 -18.76 32.12 -6.84
CA MET A 12 -19.60 31.22 -7.64
C MET A 12 -21.06 31.17 -7.16
N GLY A 13 -21.38 31.77 -6.00
CA GLY A 13 -22.73 31.73 -5.42
C GLY A 13 -23.19 30.33 -4.99
N LEU A 14 -22.27 29.37 -4.90
CA LEU A 14 -22.57 27.95 -4.59
C LEU A 14 -22.74 27.68 -3.08
N GLY A 15 -22.62 28.70 -2.24
CA GLY A 15 -22.78 28.57 -0.80
C GLY A 15 -22.76 29.90 -0.05
N ARG A 16 -23.02 29.84 1.26
CA ARG A 16 -22.87 30.97 2.18
C ARG A 16 -21.64 30.73 3.05
N VAL A 17 -20.81 31.76 3.21
CA VAL A 17 -19.69 31.72 4.15
C VAL A 17 -20.20 32.10 5.53
N ASP A 18 -20.26 31.14 6.45
CA ASP A 18 -20.50 31.44 7.85
C ASP A 18 -19.19 31.78 8.56
N ARG A 19 -19.07 33.03 9.00
CA ARG A 19 -17.93 33.53 9.79
C ARG A 19 -18.25 33.61 11.28
N SER A 20 -19.52 33.42 11.65
CA SER A 20 -20.01 33.50 13.03
C SER A 20 -19.87 32.18 13.78
N GLY A 21 -19.77 31.06 13.07
CA GLY A 21 -19.79 29.72 13.66
C GLY A 21 -21.20 29.26 14.06
N ALA A 22 -22.22 30.10 13.91
CA ALA A 22 -23.59 29.81 14.33
C ALA A 22 -24.21 28.61 13.62
N LEU A 23 -23.78 28.31 12.38
CA LEU A 23 -24.23 27.11 11.65
C LEU A 23 -23.50 25.83 12.09
N THR A 24 -22.32 25.95 12.71
CA THR A 24 -21.48 24.84 13.17
C THR A 24 -21.56 24.62 14.70
N ASP A 25 -22.20 25.52 15.45
CA ASP A 25 -22.31 25.43 16.93
C ASP A 25 -22.98 24.14 17.45
N ARG A 26 -23.75 23.44 16.60
CA ARG A 26 -24.40 22.16 16.92
C ARG A 26 -24.09 21.05 15.92
N GLU A 27 -23.12 21.26 15.05
CA GLU A 27 -22.74 20.34 13.98
C GLU A 27 -21.24 20.12 14.06
N HIS A 28 -20.82 18.86 14.20
CA HIS A 28 -19.43 18.49 14.49
C HIS A 28 -18.84 17.49 13.49
N SER A 29 -19.57 17.15 12.42
CA SER A 29 -19.15 16.17 11.41
C SER A 29 -17.81 16.52 10.76
N VAL A 30 -17.53 17.81 10.59
CA VAL A 30 -16.27 18.32 10.02
C VAL A 30 -15.14 18.21 11.04
N GLU A 31 -15.36 18.68 12.27
CA GLU A 31 -14.39 18.67 13.37
C GLU A 31 -13.99 17.25 13.75
N ASN A 32 -14.92 16.30 13.69
CA ASN A 32 -14.68 14.89 13.98
C ASN A 32 -13.59 14.28 13.09
N GLN A 33 -13.35 14.81 11.89
CA GLN A 33 -12.30 14.32 11.00
C GLN A 33 -10.91 14.85 11.36
N LEU A 34 -10.83 16.02 12.02
CA LEU A 34 -9.56 16.74 12.24
C LEU A 34 -8.50 15.91 12.99
N PRO A 35 -8.82 15.21 14.10
CA PRO A 35 -7.80 14.43 14.80
C PRO A 35 -7.22 13.32 13.94
N PHE A 36 -8.05 12.68 13.11
CA PHE A 36 -7.60 11.62 12.20
C PHE A 36 -6.71 12.17 11.10
N LEU A 37 -7.07 13.32 10.50
CA LEU A 37 -6.27 13.98 9.47
C LEU A 37 -4.92 14.46 10.02
N GLN A 38 -4.90 15.06 11.21
CA GLN A 38 -3.67 15.47 11.89
C GLN A 38 -2.75 14.30 12.21
N ARG A 39 -3.33 13.13 12.51
CA ARG A 39 -2.56 11.91 12.81
C ARG A 39 -2.06 11.18 11.57
N ALA A 40 -2.85 11.19 10.50
CA ALA A 40 -2.60 10.42 9.27
C ALA A 40 -1.77 11.20 8.23
N LEU A 41 -1.92 12.52 8.16
CA LEU A 41 -1.19 13.35 7.21
C LEU A 41 0.10 13.86 7.86
N ASN A 42 1.24 13.49 7.28
CA ASN A 42 2.56 13.97 7.72
C ASN A 42 2.81 15.37 7.14
N GLY A 43 2.88 16.37 8.02
CA GLY A 43 3.25 17.74 7.66
C GLY A 43 2.08 18.73 7.63
N PRO A 44 2.35 20.01 7.34
CA PRO A 44 1.33 21.04 7.30
C PRO A 44 0.38 20.82 6.12
N PHE A 45 -0.92 20.94 6.36
CA PHE A 45 -1.95 20.92 5.32
C PHE A 45 -2.92 22.09 5.50
N GLN A 46 -3.53 22.49 4.39
CA GLN A 46 -4.65 23.42 4.40
C GLN A 46 -5.96 22.62 4.39
N ILE A 47 -6.97 23.15 5.06
CA ILE A 47 -8.30 22.55 5.13
C ILE A 47 -9.35 23.55 4.65
N LEU A 48 -10.28 23.08 3.84
CA LEU A 48 -11.49 23.78 3.46
C LEU A 48 -12.70 22.99 3.99
N PRO A 49 -13.28 23.38 5.14
CA PRO A 49 -14.47 22.72 5.66
C PRO A 49 -15.69 23.08 4.79
N ILE A 50 -16.42 22.07 4.32
CA ILE A 50 -17.64 22.26 3.53
C ILE A 50 -18.77 21.50 4.22
N LEU A 51 -19.69 22.24 4.83
CA LEU A 51 -20.94 21.69 5.35
C LEU A 51 -22.00 21.74 4.25
N VAL A 52 -22.57 20.57 3.92
CA VAL A 52 -23.57 20.43 2.87
C VAL A 52 -24.92 20.19 3.50
N GLY A 53 -25.86 21.11 3.30
CA GLY A 53 -27.26 20.93 3.68
C GLY A 53 -27.99 19.99 2.71
N ARG A 54 -29.34 19.98 2.77
CA ARG A 54 -30.13 19.25 1.78
C ARG A 54 -30.11 19.99 0.45
N VAL A 55 -29.61 19.32 -0.58
CA VAL A 55 -29.69 19.76 -1.97
C VAL A 55 -30.27 18.63 -2.81
N SER A 56 -30.92 18.98 -3.92
CA SER A 56 -31.39 17.98 -4.87
C SER A 56 -30.21 17.21 -5.49
N PRO A 57 -30.42 15.97 -5.98
CA PRO A 57 -29.36 15.24 -6.68
C PRO A 57 -28.77 16.01 -7.87
N GLU A 58 -29.61 16.73 -8.62
CA GLU A 58 -29.17 17.55 -9.75
C GLU A 58 -28.28 18.72 -9.32
N GLU A 59 -28.63 19.40 -8.22
CA GLU A 59 -27.79 20.46 -7.64
C GLU A 59 -26.48 19.89 -7.10
N ALA A 60 -26.51 18.75 -6.41
CA ALA A 60 -25.31 18.07 -5.93
C ALA A 60 -24.33 17.77 -7.08
N MET A 61 -24.84 17.27 -8.21
CA MET A 61 -24.01 17.00 -9.38
C MET A 61 -23.42 18.28 -9.99
N LYS A 62 -24.23 19.35 -10.10
CA LYS A 62 -23.75 20.66 -10.58
C LYS A 62 -22.66 21.24 -9.68
N ILE A 63 -22.84 21.15 -8.37
CA ILE A 63 -21.85 21.59 -7.38
C ILE A 63 -20.55 20.80 -7.58
N GLY A 64 -20.61 19.47 -7.65
CA GLY A 64 -19.42 18.63 -7.84
C GLY A 64 -18.64 18.98 -9.11
N LEU A 65 -19.33 19.15 -10.24
CA LEU A 65 -18.69 19.58 -11.49
C LEU A 65 -18.02 20.96 -11.37
N ALA A 66 -18.66 21.89 -10.68
CA ALA A 66 -18.15 23.24 -10.49
C ALA A 66 -16.90 23.29 -9.58
N LEU A 67 -16.79 22.34 -8.63
CA LEU A 67 -15.66 22.21 -7.72
C LEU A 67 -14.41 21.60 -8.41
N ARG A 68 -14.57 20.88 -9.52
CA ARG A 68 -13.48 20.09 -10.17
C ARG A 68 -12.24 20.92 -10.51
N LYS A 69 -12.41 22.19 -10.87
CA LYS A 69 -11.28 23.10 -11.22
C LYS A 69 -10.36 23.44 -10.04
N TRP A 70 -10.77 23.13 -8.81
CA TRP A 70 -10.03 23.40 -7.57
C TRP A 70 -9.46 22.14 -6.92
N VAL A 71 -9.64 20.98 -7.55
CA VAL A 71 -9.10 19.70 -7.07
C VAL A 71 -7.99 19.29 -8.01
N ASP A 72 -6.81 19.05 -7.44
CA ASP A 72 -5.62 18.56 -8.16
C ASP A 72 -5.05 17.29 -7.50
N SER A 73 -3.90 16.82 -7.99
CA SER A 73 -3.23 15.64 -7.45
C SER A 73 -2.74 15.77 -6.01
N GLY A 74 -2.68 16.99 -5.47
CA GLY A 74 -2.33 17.27 -4.08
C GLY A 74 -3.54 17.39 -3.15
N THR A 75 -4.75 17.30 -3.69
CA THR A 75 -5.99 17.54 -2.95
C THR A 75 -6.61 16.22 -2.46
N LEU A 76 -6.77 16.08 -1.15
CA LEU A 76 -7.53 14.98 -0.55
C LEU A 76 -8.98 15.43 -0.29
N VAL A 77 -9.95 14.72 -0.89
CA VAL A 77 -11.38 14.92 -0.63
C VAL A 77 -11.86 13.87 0.37
N VAL A 78 -12.38 14.31 1.51
CA VAL A 78 -12.93 13.45 2.56
C VAL A 78 -14.43 13.70 2.68
N VAL A 79 -15.20 12.63 2.61
CA VAL A 79 -16.66 12.66 2.82
C VAL A 79 -16.99 11.69 3.94
N SER A 80 -17.80 12.15 4.90
CA SER A 80 -18.29 11.34 6.01
C SER A 80 -19.80 11.21 5.92
N THR A 81 -20.29 9.98 6.02
CA THR A 81 -21.73 9.66 6.06
C THR A 81 -21.92 8.30 6.71
N ASP A 82 -22.96 8.16 7.50
CA ASP A 82 -23.49 6.83 7.86
C ASP A 82 -24.25 6.26 6.66
N LEU A 83 -24.35 4.94 6.60
CA LEU A 83 -25.11 4.22 5.58
C LEU A 83 -26.57 4.06 6.03
N THR A 84 -27.10 2.85 6.01
CA THR A 84 -28.51 2.61 6.33
C THR A 84 -28.80 2.76 7.81
N HIS A 85 -29.84 3.52 8.15
CA HIS A 85 -30.43 3.60 9.47
C HIS A 85 -31.70 2.76 9.49
N TYR A 86 -31.57 1.50 9.91
CA TYR A 86 -32.68 0.56 9.95
C TYR A 86 -33.31 0.49 11.34
N GLY A 87 -34.63 0.45 11.39
CA GLY A 87 -35.39 0.16 12.61
C GLY A 87 -36.48 1.19 12.90
N ARG A 88 -37.35 0.84 13.84
CA ARG A 88 -38.50 1.69 14.23
C ARG A 88 -38.07 3.05 14.75
N ALA A 89 -36.91 3.13 15.41
CA ALA A 89 -36.35 4.40 15.90
C ALA A 89 -36.08 5.40 14.76
N TYR A 90 -35.78 4.90 13.57
CA TYR A 90 -35.46 5.70 12.38
C TYR A 90 -36.62 5.79 11.39
N GLY A 91 -37.76 5.14 11.67
CA GLY A 91 -38.91 5.10 10.75
C GLY A 91 -38.63 4.35 9.44
N PHE A 92 -37.62 3.48 9.41
CA PHE A 92 -37.17 2.79 8.20
C PHE A 92 -37.07 1.29 8.44
N THR A 93 -38.10 0.55 8.04
CA THR A 93 -38.18 -0.92 8.18
C THR A 93 -38.68 -1.56 6.88
N PRO A 94 -37.90 -1.48 5.78
CA PRO A 94 -38.30 -1.95 4.45
C PRO A 94 -38.42 -3.48 4.33
N TYR A 95 -37.88 -4.22 5.30
CA TYR A 95 -37.94 -5.67 5.39
C TYR A 95 -38.03 -6.06 6.88
N SER A 96 -38.60 -7.23 7.19
CA SER A 96 -38.73 -7.74 8.57
C SER A 96 -38.00 -9.06 8.81
N ASP A 97 -37.72 -9.80 7.74
CA ASP A 97 -36.93 -11.03 7.72
C ASP A 97 -35.43 -10.66 7.70
N ASP A 98 -34.64 -11.25 8.60
CA ASP A 98 -33.19 -11.04 8.73
C ASP A 98 -32.75 -9.58 8.51
N PRO A 99 -33.18 -8.62 9.36
CA PRO A 99 -32.90 -7.21 9.12
C PRO A 99 -31.42 -6.88 8.99
N ARG A 100 -30.58 -7.52 9.81
CA ARG A 100 -29.13 -7.29 9.82
C ARG A 100 -28.48 -7.82 8.55
N GLY A 101 -28.78 -9.06 8.15
CA GLY A 101 -28.18 -9.64 6.94
C GLY A 101 -28.70 -9.00 5.66
N ARG A 102 -29.99 -8.60 5.62
CA ARG A 102 -30.54 -7.79 4.51
C ARG A 102 -29.83 -6.46 4.40
N MET A 103 -29.76 -5.71 5.50
CA MET A 103 -29.05 -4.43 5.57
C MET A 103 -27.60 -4.54 5.13
N GLU A 104 -26.89 -5.58 5.57
CA GLU A 104 -25.51 -5.82 5.13
C GLU A 104 -25.39 -6.01 3.62
N ARG A 105 -26.29 -6.77 3.00
CA ARG A 105 -26.28 -6.95 1.54
C ARG A 105 -26.53 -5.64 0.82
N GLU A 106 -27.51 -4.87 1.27
CA GLU A 106 -27.85 -3.57 0.67
C GLU A 106 -26.71 -2.56 0.83
N ASP A 107 -26.16 -2.40 2.03
CA ASP A 107 -25.07 -1.46 2.29
C ASP A 107 -23.80 -1.82 1.49
N ARG A 108 -23.48 -3.12 1.36
CA ARG A 108 -22.37 -3.57 0.52
C ARG A 108 -22.62 -3.28 -0.96
N GLY A 109 -23.83 -3.49 -1.45
CA GLY A 109 -24.23 -3.13 -2.82
C GLY A 109 -24.16 -1.63 -3.07
N PHE A 110 -24.56 -0.82 -2.09
CA PHE A 110 -24.42 0.63 -2.12
C PHE A 110 -22.94 1.05 -2.24
N LEU A 111 -22.06 0.51 -1.40
CA LEU A 111 -20.62 0.78 -1.43
C LEU A 111 -20.00 0.34 -2.77
N GLU A 112 -20.36 -0.84 -3.27
CA GLU A 112 -19.89 -1.34 -4.57
C GLU A 112 -20.31 -0.39 -5.71
N THR A 113 -21.54 0.08 -5.68
CA THR A 113 -22.08 0.98 -6.70
C THR A 113 -21.44 2.36 -6.62
N ALA A 114 -21.28 2.92 -5.41
CA ALA A 114 -20.62 4.21 -5.20
C ALA A 114 -19.17 4.21 -5.71
N ARG A 115 -18.45 3.10 -5.52
CA ARG A 115 -17.06 2.90 -6.01
C ARG A 115 -16.91 2.92 -7.53
N ARG A 116 -18.01 2.84 -8.30
CA ARG A 116 -18.01 2.97 -9.76
C ARG A 116 -17.97 4.43 -10.22
N VAL A 117 -18.03 5.39 -9.29
CA VAL A 117 -17.88 6.84 -9.54
C VAL A 117 -18.86 7.35 -10.59
N SER A 118 -20.11 6.93 -10.46
CA SER A 118 -21.24 7.37 -11.29
C SER A 118 -22.41 7.71 -10.36
N PRO A 119 -22.66 9.01 -10.10
CA PRO A 119 -23.77 9.41 -9.22
C PRO A 119 -25.13 8.96 -9.78
N LYS A 120 -25.31 8.98 -11.11
CA LYS A 120 -26.54 8.50 -11.75
C LYS A 120 -26.76 7.01 -11.52
N SER A 121 -25.72 6.19 -11.69
CA SER A 121 -25.82 4.74 -11.45
C SER A 121 -26.12 4.44 -9.99
N LEU A 122 -25.54 5.19 -9.06
CA LEU A 122 -25.84 5.06 -7.63
C LEU A 122 -27.32 5.37 -7.34
N LEU A 123 -27.83 6.49 -7.85
CA LEU A 123 -29.24 6.87 -7.67
C LEU A 123 -30.19 5.81 -8.26
N SER A 124 -29.96 5.37 -9.50
CA SER A 124 -30.77 4.31 -10.12
C SER A 124 -30.71 2.99 -9.37
N TRP A 125 -29.58 2.67 -8.74
CA TRP A 125 -29.47 1.50 -7.88
C TRP A 125 -30.30 1.67 -6.60
N MET A 126 -30.24 2.83 -5.95
CA MET A 126 -31.01 3.15 -4.74
C MET A 126 -32.53 3.17 -4.99
N ASP A 127 -32.99 3.49 -6.21
CA ASP A 127 -34.41 3.42 -6.55
C ASP A 127 -34.98 1.99 -6.45
N LEU A 128 -34.11 0.98 -6.57
CA LEU A 128 -34.47 -0.44 -6.53
C LEU A 128 -34.12 -1.12 -5.20
N HIS A 129 -33.31 -0.47 -4.36
CA HIS A 129 -32.69 -1.07 -3.18
C HIS A 129 -32.93 -0.18 -1.96
N PRO A 130 -33.54 -0.71 -0.89
CA PRO A 130 -33.97 0.11 0.23
C PRO A 130 -32.80 0.48 1.15
N VAL A 131 -32.17 1.63 0.87
CA VAL A 131 -31.11 2.25 1.67
C VAL A 131 -31.41 3.73 1.96
N ASN A 132 -30.88 4.27 3.07
CA ASN A 132 -31.12 5.66 3.49
C ASN A 132 -29.88 6.35 4.12
N PRO A 133 -28.76 6.51 3.37
CA PRO A 133 -27.57 7.21 3.86
C PRO A 133 -27.88 8.66 4.23
N CYS A 134 -27.42 9.11 5.41
CA CYS A 134 -27.72 10.45 5.92
C CYS A 134 -26.99 11.57 5.15
N GLY A 135 -25.83 11.27 4.57
CA GLY A 135 -24.98 12.18 3.80
C GLY A 135 -24.96 11.89 2.31
N LEU A 136 -26.13 11.61 1.70
CA LEU A 136 -26.21 11.37 0.25
C LEU A 136 -25.73 12.59 -0.57
N SER A 137 -26.13 13.82 -0.20
CA SER A 137 -25.75 15.03 -0.91
C SER A 137 -24.22 15.23 -1.02
N PRO A 138 -23.43 15.24 0.07
CA PRO A 138 -21.97 15.35 -0.02
C PRO A 138 -21.32 14.17 -0.76
N LEU A 139 -21.89 12.97 -0.69
CA LEU A 139 -21.42 11.83 -1.50
C LEU A 139 -21.67 12.04 -2.99
N LEU A 140 -22.84 12.52 -3.41
CA LEU A 140 -23.11 12.79 -4.83
C LEU A 140 -22.23 13.91 -5.37
N ILE A 141 -21.94 14.95 -4.57
CA ILE A 141 -20.98 16.00 -4.90
C ILE A 141 -19.59 15.39 -5.16
N SER A 142 -19.11 14.51 -4.28
CA SER A 142 -17.78 13.89 -4.42
C SER A 142 -17.70 12.89 -5.57
N LEU A 143 -18.74 12.11 -5.84
CA LEU A 143 -18.77 11.25 -7.02
C LEU A 143 -18.79 12.06 -8.32
N SER A 144 -19.50 13.19 -8.34
CA SER A 144 -19.56 14.06 -9.52
C SER A 144 -18.26 14.81 -9.79
N LEU A 145 -17.50 15.10 -8.73
CA LEU A 145 -16.15 15.66 -8.81
C LEU A 145 -15.21 14.77 -9.65
N PHE A 146 -15.33 13.45 -9.49
CA PHE A 146 -14.42 12.47 -10.09
C PHE A 146 -15.03 11.62 -11.21
N GLU A 147 -16.26 11.91 -11.62
CA GLU A 147 -16.92 11.20 -12.72
C GLU A 147 -16.10 11.32 -14.00
N GLY A 148 -15.80 10.17 -14.62
CA GLY A 148 -15.01 10.07 -15.85
C GLY A 148 -13.48 10.14 -15.67
N GLU A 149 -12.96 10.29 -14.45
CA GLU A 149 -11.50 10.32 -14.18
C GLU A 149 -10.84 8.93 -14.18
N GLY A 150 -11.60 7.85 -14.39
CA GLY A 150 -11.07 6.49 -14.43
C GLY A 150 -10.52 6.00 -13.08
N LEU A 151 -11.00 6.55 -11.97
CA LEU A 151 -10.59 6.13 -10.63
C LEU A 151 -11.03 4.69 -10.34
N ARG A 152 -10.22 3.99 -9.55
CA ARG A 152 -10.56 2.71 -8.95
C ARG A 152 -11.06 2.94 -7.53
N GLY A 153 -12.12 2.25 -7.14
CA GLY A 153 -12.61 2.26 -5.77
C GLY A 153 -12.24 0.99 -5.02
N GLU A 154 -11.94 1.10 -3.72
CA GLU A 154 -11.74 -0.03 -2.79
C GLU A 154 -12.49 0.19 -1.47
N THR A 155 -13.28 -0.80 -1.02
CA THR A 155 -13.93 -0.78 0.29
C THR A 155 -12.90 -1.21 1.33
N LEU A 156 -12.66 -0.35 2.32
CA LEU A 156 -11.66 -0.58 3.35
C LEU A 156 -12.25 -1.32 4.55
N ALA A 157 -13.46 -0.94 4.96
CA ALA A 157 -14.15 -1.54 6.08
C ALA A 157 -15.67 -1.40 5.93
N TYR A 158 -16.39 -2.34 6.56
CA TYR A 158 -17.83 -2.30 6.72
C TYR A 158 -18.21 -2.92 8.06
N GLY A 159 -19.23 -2.37 8.72
CA GLY A 159 -19.80 -2.92 9.94
C GLY A 159 -21.21 -2.38 10.22
N ILE A 160 -21.93 -3.07 11.10
CA ILE A 160 -23.26 -2.64 11.56
C ILE A 160 -23.23 -2.48 13.08
N GLY A 161 -23.43 -1.25 13.54
CA GLY A 161 -23.65 -0.93 14.95
C GLY A 161 -25.13 -0.93 15.32
N GLY A 162 -25.40 -0.83 16.62
CA GLY A 162 -26.77 -0.77 17.18
C GLY A 162 -27.17 -2.00 17.98
N GLU A 163 -28.16 -1.82 18.85
CA GLU A 163 -28.65 -2.85 19.78
C GLU A 163 -29.98 -3.47 19.31
N GLY A 164 -29.96 -4.78 19.08
CA GLY A 164 -31.12 -5.54 18.60
C GLY A 164 -31.66 -5.05 17.25
N GLU A 165 -32.90 -5.42 16.92
CA GLU A 165 -33.52 -5.07 15.63
C GLU A 165 -34.27 -3.72 15.66
N ARG A 166 -34.16 -2.96 16.77
CA ARG A 166 -34.91 -1.70 16.95
C ARG A 166 -34.20 -0.49 16.34
N ALA A 167 -32.87 -0.52 16.31
CA ALA A 167 -32.03 0.53 15.77
C ALA A 167 -30.68 -0.07 15.34
N LEU A 168 -30.48 -0.21 14.03
CA LEU A 168 -29.25 -0.63 13.38
C LEU A 168 -28.73 0.51 12.52
N VAL A 169 -27.40 0.70 12.52
CA VAL A 169 -26.75 1.71 11.67
C VAL A 169 -25.56 1.08 10.97
N GLY A 170 -25.50 1.28 9.65
CA GLY A 170 -24.45 0.77 8.80
C GLY A 170 -23.31 1.78 8.70
N TYR A 171 -22.09 1.28 8.81
CA TYR A 171 -20.89 2.08 8.68
C TYR A 171 -20.00 1.45 7.62
N GLY A 172 -19.53 2.26 6.68
CA GLY A 172 -18.64 1.80 5.63
C GLY A 172 -17.62 2.87 5.28
N SER A 173 -16.46 2.43 4.83
CA SER A 173 -15.44 3.31 4.25
C SER A 173 -14.94 2.73 2.94
N PHE A 174 -14.74 3.61 1.97
CA PHE A 174 -14.08 3.27 0.71
C PHE A 174 -13.16 4.40 0.31
N VAL A 175 -12.17 4.07 -0.51
CA VAL A 175 -11.22 5.00 -1.11
C VAL A 175 -11.36 4.97 -2.62
N LEU A 176 -11.24 6.12 -3.27
CA LEU A 176 -11.11 6.25 -4.73
C LEU A 176 -9.70 6.72 -5.05
N PHE A 177 -9.03 6.08 -6.01
CA PHE A 177 -7.65 6.41 -6.38
C PHE A 177 -7.40 6.16 -7.88
N SER A 178 -6.55 6.99 -8.49
CA SER A 178 -6.13 6.84 -9.90
C SER A 178 -5.03 5.79 -10.08
N LYS A 179 -4.16 5.64 -9.06
CA LYS A 179 -3.13 4.60 -8.96
C LYS A 179 -2.98 4.20 -7.50
N LEU A 180 -3.02 2.89 -7.21
CA LEU A 180 -2.55 2.36 -5.93
C LEU A 180 -1.04 2.58 -5.87
N LYS A 181 -0.60 3.64 -5.19
CA LYS A 181 0.65 3.55 -4.46
C LYS A 181 0.28 2.94 -3.11
N ILE A 182 0.32 1.61 -3.01
CA ILE A 182 0.42 0.98 -1.69
C ILE A 182 1.79 1.38 -1.16
N GLN A 183 1.87 2.55 -0.55
CA GLN A 183 2.86 2.77 0.49
C GLN A 183 2.32 2.00 1.68
N LYS A 184 2.57 0.69 1.71
CA LYS A 184 2.81 0.06 3.00
C LYS A 184 3.96 0.92 3.54
N GLU A 185 3.75 1.64 4.63
CA GLU A 185 4.87 2.00 5.49
C GLU A 185 5.50 0.65 5.86
N GLU A 186 6.43 0.19 5.04
CA GLU A 186 7.30 -0.91 5.39
C GLU A 186 7.97 -0.42 6.66
N LYS A 187 7.61 -1.02 7.79
CA LYS A 187 8.28 -0.74 9.05
C LYS A 187 9.73 -1.14 8.81
N MET A 188 10.56 -0.14 8.55
CA MET A 188 12.00 -0.29 8.44
C MET A 188 12.48 -1.05 9.66
N LEU A 189 13.33 -2.06 9.43
CA LEU A 189 13.86 -2.84 10.54
C LEU A 189 14.68 -1.92 11.43
N THR A 190 14.47 -2.02 12.73
CA THR A 190 15.32 -1.33 13.70
C THR A 190 16.74 -1.89 13.64
N GLU A 191 17.74 -1.11 14.05
CA GLU A 191 19.12 -1.60 14.16
C GLU A 191 19.27 -2.78 15.15
N GLY A 192 18.34 -2.92 16.09
CA GLY A 192 18.25 -4.11 16.95
C GLY A 192 17.82 -5.35 16.17
N GLU A 193 16.77 -5.24 15.35
CA GLU A 193 16.26 -6.33 14.52
C GLU A 193 17.24 -6.73 13.42
N LYS A 194 17.91 -5.77 12.78
CA LYS A 194 18.97 -6.03 11.79
C LYS A 194 20.11 -6.86 12.37
N ARG A 195 20.62 -6.45 13.54
CA ARG A 195 21.66 -7.20 14.27
C ARG A 195 21.19 -8.58 14.69
N SER A 196 19.93 -8.71 15.12
CA SER A 196 19.36 -10.02 15.44
C SER A 196 19.28 -10.91 14.19
N LEU A 197 18.83 -10.41 13.04
CA LEU A 197 18.80 -11.21 11.81
C LEU A 197 20.20 -11.64 11.33
N LEU A 198 21.24 -10.83 11.53
CA LEU A 198 22.62 -11.24 11.26
C LEU A 198 23.07 -12.38 12.19
N LYS A 199 22.75 -12.30 13.48
CA LYS A 199 23.03 -13.37 14.44
C LYS A 199 22.29 -14.66 14.10
N VAL A 200 21.03 -14.57 13.69
CA VAL A 200 20.24 -15.71 13.19
C VAL A 200 20.93 -16.37 12.00
N ALA A 201 21.39 -15.57 11.02
CA ALA A 201 22.11 -16.09 9.85
C ALA A 201 23.42 -16.78 10.26
N ARG A 202 24.22 -16.14 11.11
CA ARG A 202 25.49 -16.65 11.63
C ARG A 202 25.30 -17.93 12.43
N GLY A 203 24.40 -17.91 13.41
CA GLY A 203 24.07 -19.06 14.26
C GLY A 203 23.53 -20.25 13.46
N SER A 204 22.75 -20.00 12.40
CA SER A 204 22.28 -21.07 11.51
C SER A 204 23.45 -21.79 10.81
N ILE A 205 24.44 -21.04 10.32
CA ILE A 205 25.64 -21.60 9.67
C ILE A 205 26.54 -22.31 10.69
N GLU A 206 26.76 -21.70 11.87
CA GLU A 206 27.55 -22.27 12.96
C GLU A 206 26.97 -23.59 13.45
N GLN A 207 25.66 -23.66 13.64
CA GLN A 207 24.97 -24.89 13.99
C GLN A 207 25.17 -25.98 12.93
N ALA A 208 25.06 -25.64 11.64
CA ALA A 208 25.31 -26.58 10.55
C ALA A 208 26.78 -27.05 10.45
N LEU A 209 27.72 -26.24 10.95
CA LEU A 209 29.14 -26.58 11.07
C LEU A 209 29.49 -27.30 12.38
N ASN A 210 28.50 -27.63 13.22
CA ASN A 210 28.68 -28.20 14.57
C ASN A 210 29.55 -27.34 15.50
N LEU A 211 29.43 -26.01 15.37
CA LEU A 211 30.09 -25.04 16.24
C LEU A 211 29.16 -24.60 17.36
N SER A 212 29.77 -24.09 18.44
CA SER A 212 28.99 -23.39 19.47
C SER A 212 28.43 -22.10 18.88
N THR A 213 27.14 -21.87 19.10
CA THR A 213 26.46 -20.65 18.66
C THR A 213 26.63 -19.59 19.74
N GLU A 214 27.14 -18.42 19.39
CA GLU A 214 27.18 -17.27 20.29
C GLU A 214 25.79 -16.59 20.35
N GLY A 215 24.85 -17.09 21.17
CA GLY A 215 23.57 -16.40 21.39
C GLY A 215 22.48 -17.20 22.11
N GLY A 216 21.82 -16.56 23.09
CA GLY A 216 20.63 -17.07 23.79
C GLY A 216 19.34 -16.96 22.95
N GLU A 217 18.18 -17.29 23.53
CA GLU A 217 16.87 -17.22 22.85
C GLU A 217 16.64 -15.83 22.23
N GLU A 218 16.67 -15.73 20.91
CA GLU A 218 16.43 -14.49 20.20
C GLU A 218 14.93 -14.22 20.08
N VAL A 219 14.52 -13.05 20.54
CA VAL A 219 13.12 -12.62 20.50
C VAL A 219 12.76 -12.23 19.05
N VAL A 220 12.07 -13.13 18.36
CA VAL A 220 11.55 -12.86 17.01
C VAL A 220 10.41 -11.84 17.08
N THR A 221 10.67 -10.62 16.59
CA THR A 221 9.69 -9.52 16.60
C THR A 221 8.62 -9.71 15.52
N PRO A 222 7.47 -8.99 15.61
CA PRO A 222 6.47 -8.98 14.54
C PRO A 222 7.01 -8.55 13.17
N ALA A 223 7.95 -7.59 13.11
CA ALA A 223 8.54 -7.13 11.84
C ALA A 223 9.37 -8.23 11.16
N MET A 224 10.10 -9.03 11.95
CA MET A 224 10.84 -10.20 11.45
C MET A 224 9.93 -11.34 10.97
N LYS A 225 8.63 -11.32 11.36
CA LYS A 225 7.61 -12.28 10.92
C LYS A 225 6.93 -11.88 9.61
N GLU A 226 7.19 -10.68 9.09
CA GLU A 226 6.62 -10.26 7.81
C GLU A 226 7.14 -11.10 6.64
N GLU A 227 6.28 -11.31 5.65
CA GLU A 227 6.62 -12.02 4.42
C GLU A 227 7.40 -11.10 3.47
N ARG A 228 8.72 -11.24 3.45
CA ARG A 228 9.63 -10.49 2.56
C ARG A 228 10.52 -11.44 1.77
N GLY A 229 10.84 -11.07 0.53
CA GLY A 229 11.97 -11.68 -0.19
C GLY A 229 13.27 -11.32 0.52
N VAL A 230 14.27 -12.19 0.48
CA VAL A 230 15.54 -11.94 1.17
C VAL A 230 16.70 -12.65 0.50
N PHE A 231 17.83 -11.95 0.42
CA PHE A 231 19.12 -12.50 0.00
C PHE A 231 20.09 -12.46 1.17
N VAL A 232 20.88 -13.52 1.32
CA VAL A 232 21.99 -13.59 2.25
C VAL A 232 23.27 -13.77 1.45
N THR A 233 24.21 -12.86 1.68
CA THR A 233 25.51 -12.82 1.03
C THR A 233 26.59 -13.08 2.07
N LEU A 234 27.50 -14.01 1.78
CA LEU A 234 28.74 -14.21 2.50
C LEU A 234 29.84 -13.52 1.72
N ARG A 235 30.63 -12.68 2.40
CA ARG A 235 31.86 -12.11 1.87
C ARG A 235 33.05 -12.64 2.65
N LYS A 236 34.14 -12.93 1.98
CA LYS A 236 35.42 -13.32 2.60
C LYS A 236 36.46 -12.27 2.27
N ARG A 237 36.91 -11.53 3.29
CA ARG A 237 37.86 -10.40 3.11
C ARG A 237 37.39 -9.42 2.03
N GLY A 238 36.10 -9.11 2.02
CA GLY A 238 35.46 -8.21 1.04
C GLY A 238 34.97 -8.88 -0.25
N GLU A 239 35.52 -10.03 -0.63
CA GLU A 239 35.17 -10.74 -1.87
C GLU A 239 33.94 -11.64 -1.70
N LEU A 240 33.13 -11.78 -2.75
CA LEU A 240 31.95 -12.66 -2.72
C LEU A 240 32.35 -14.12 -2.47
N ARG A 241 31.77 -14.75 -1.43
CA ARG A 241 32.00 -16.16 -1.05
C ARG A 241 30.75 -17.04 -1.22
N GLY A 242 29.58 -16.44 -1.29
CA GLY A 242 28.30 -17.09 -1.57
C GLY A 242 27.17 -16.06 -1.51
N CYS A 243 26.14 -16.20 -2.33
CA CYS A 243 24.96 -15.35 -2.26
C CYS A 243 23.75 -16.11 -2.81
N ILE A 244 22.77 -16.36 -1.94
CA ILE A 244 21.51 -17.01 -2.30
C ILE A 244 20.36 -16.23 -1.67
N GLY A 245 19.24 -16.17 -2.37
CA GLY A 245 18.03 -15.54 -1.88
C GLY A 245 16.78 -15.93 -2.66
N SER A 246 15.65 -15.46 -2.16
CA SER A 246 14.34 -15.63 -2.78
C SER A 246 13.71 -14.26 -3.04
N LEU A 247 13.27 -14.03 -4.28
CA LEU A 247 12.61 -12.79 -4.66
C LEU A 247 11.22 -12.66 -4.08
N LYS A 248 10.49 -13.77 -4.08
CA LYS A 248 9.21 -13.87 -3.40
C LYS A 248 9.45 -14.35 -1.97
N PRO A 249 8.63 -13.89 -1.01
CA PRO A 249 8.62 -14.47 0.31
C PRO A 249 8.29 -15.96 0.21
N GLU A 250 9.07 -16.82 0.87
CA GLU A 250 8.70 -18.21 1.10
C GLU A 250 8.78 -18.46 2.60
N GLY A 251 7.77 -17.96 3.31
CA GLY A 251 7.75 -17.84 4.77
C GLY A 251 8.08 -16.42 5.26
N SER A 252 8.30 -16.29 6.56
CA SER A 252 8.67 -15.00 7.16
C SER A 252 10.11 -14.60 6.82
N LEU A 253 10.43 -13.31 6.95
CA LEU A 253 11.77 -12.78 6.76
C LEU A 253 12.81 -13.55 7.59
N TYR A 254 12.51 -13.80 8.87
CA TYR A 254 13.35 -14.61 9.76
C TYR A 254 13.64 -16.00 9.19
N GLN A 255 12.59 -16.72 8.75
CA GLN A 255 12.74 -18.06 8.15
C GLN A 255 13.53 -18.00 6.84
N GLY A 256 13.29 -16.98 6.03
CA GLY A 256 14.02 -16.73 4.79
C GLY A 256 15.51 -16.50 5.03
N VAL A 257 15.86 -15.70 6.05
CA VAL A 257 17.25 -15.43 6.45
C VAL A 257 17.95 -16.73 6.85
N MET A 258 17.36 -17.53 7.75
CA MET A 258 17.93 -18.82 8.16
C MET A 258 18.19 -19.73 6.96
N ARG A 259 17.16 -19.93 6.12
CA ARG A 259 17.24 -20.81 4.95
C ARG A 259 18.30 -20.33 3.96
N ASN A 260 18.29 -19.04 3.64
CA ASN A 260 19.18 -18.49 2.62
C ASN A 260 20.61 -18.34 3.11
N ALA A 261 20.85 -18.18 4.42
CA ALA A 261 22.18 -18.28 5.01
C ALA A 261 22.80 -19.67 4.80
N LEU A 262 22.05 -20.73 5.10
CA LEU A 262 22.48 -22.11 4.85
C LEU A 262 22.72 -22.37 3.35
N ASN A 263 21.82 -21.90 2.48
CA ASN A 263 21.99 -22.07 1.05
C ASN A 263 23.21 -21.30 0.52
N ALA A 264 23.43 -20.06 0.96
CA ALA A 264 24.58 -19.26 0.54
C ALA A 264 25.91 -19.87 1.01
N ALA A 265 25.94 -20.48 2.20
CA ALA A 265 27.13 -21.14 2.73
C ALA A 265 27.43 -22.50 2.06
N PHE A 266 26.40 -23.30 1.75
CA PHE A 266 26.60 -24.72 1.41
C PHE A 266 26.06 -25.14 0.04
N ARG A 267 25.25 -24.31 -0.63
CA ARG A 267 24.52 -24.68 -1.85
C ARG A 267 24.60 -23.64 -2.97
N ASP A 268 25.45 -22.64 -2.85
CA ASP A 268 25.74 -21.74 -3.98
C ASP A 268 26.57 -22.51 -5.02
N PRO A 269 26.05 -22.77 -6.23
CA PRO A 269 26.71 -23.63 -7.22
C PRO A 269 28.02 -23.04 -7.76
N ARG A 270 28.29 -21.75 -7.50
CA ARG A 270 29.53 -21.08 -7.93
C ARG A 270 30.71 -21.37 -7.01
N PHE A 271 30.46 -21.87 -5.80
CA PHE A 271 31.49 -22.04 -4.77
C PHE A 271 31.39 -23.43 -4.11
N SER A 272 32.53 -23.93 -3.61
CA SER A 272 32.50 -25.11 -2.73
C SER A 272 31.83 -24.75 -1.39
N PRO A 273 31.16 -25.72 -0.72
CA PRO A 273 30.57 -25.50 0.60
C PRO A 273 31.58 -24.93 1.59
N VAL A 274 31.17 -23.97 2.40
CA VAL A 274 31.98 -23.41 3.49
C VAL A 274 32.36 -24.52 4.47
N THR A 275 33.62 -24.55 4.89
CA THR A 275 34.13 -25.56 5.83
C THR A 275 34.32 -24.99 7.23
N GLU A 276 34.29 -25.85 8.24
CA GLU A 276 34.55 -25.46 9.63
C GLU A 276 35.91 -24.74 9.79
N GLY A 277 36.96 -25.27 9.16
CA GLY A 277 38.28 -24.66 9.17
C GLY A 277 38.34 -23.32 8.44
N GLU A 278 37.53 -23.12 7.40
CA GLU A 278 37.36 -21.82 6.77
C GLU A 278 36.66 -20.82 7.71
N TRP A 279 35.58 -21.24 8.36
CA TRP A 279 34.83 -20.41 9.30
C TRP A 279 35.68 -19.97 10.49
N LYS A 280 36.37 -20.92 11.14
CA LYS A 280 37.23 -20.67 12.32
C LYS A 280 38.42 -19.77 12.04
N ARG A 281 38.95 -19.76 10.81
CA ARG A 281 40.02 -18.81 10.42
C ARG A 281 39.54 -17.36 10.35
N GLY A 282 38.22 -17.14 10.38
CA GLY A 282 37.61 -15.82 10.37
C GLY A 282 37.68 -15.13 9.01
N GLY A 283 37.21 -13.87 9.00
CA GLY A 283 37.18 -13.02 7.81
C GLY A 283 36.01 -13.29 6.85
N ILE A 284 35.04 -14.13 7.26
CA ILE A 284 33.73 -14.20 6.60
C ILE A 284 32.75 -13.27 7.31
N THR A 285 32.22 -12.30 6.57
CA THR A 285 31.14 -11.41 6.98
C THR A 285 29.85 -11.76 6.26
N LEU A 286 28.73 -11.54 6.93
CA LEU A 286 27.38 -11.73 6.42
C LEU A 286 26.75 -10.39 6.08
N GLU A 287 26.04 -10.36 4.96
CA GLU A 287 25.22 -9.25 4.51
C GLU A 287 23.82 -9.77 4.18
N ILE A 288 22.79 -9.07 4.65
CA ILE A 288 21.39 -9.41 4.40
C ILE A 288 20.76 -8.29 3.59
N SER A 289 20.05 -8.67 2.52
CA SER A 289 19.25 -7.77 1.70
C SER A 289 17.78 -8.18 1.78
N ALA A 290 16.99 -7.50 2.61
CA ALA A 290 15.55 -7.73 2.71
C ALA A 290 14.80 -6.89 1.66
N LEU A 291 14.00 -7.55 0.85
CA LEU A 291 13.37 -6.95 -0.31
C LEU A 291 12.00 -6.38 0.02
N THR A 292 11.64 -5.33 -0.71
CA THR A 292 10.25 -4.86 -0.80
C THR A 292 9.45 -5.75 -1.76
N PRO A 293 8.11 -5.77 -1.69
CA PRO A 293 7.30 -6.49 -2.66
C PRO A 293 7.55 -6.03 -4.10
N LEU A 294 7.62 -6.99 -5.02
CA LEU A 294 7.78 -6.75 -6.45
C LEU A 294 6.61 -5.91 -7.00
N THR A 295 6.91 -4.73 -7.53
CA THR A 295 5.96 -3.82 -8.14
C THR A 295 6.08 -3.88 -9.67
N PRO A 296 5.00 -4.17 -10.42
CA PRO A 296 5.04 -4.20 -11.89
C PRO A 296 5.48 -2.85 -12.47
N VAL A 297 6.34 -2.90 -13.49
CA VAL A 297 6.86 -1.73 -14.20
C VAL A 297 6.30 -1.74 -15.62
N ALA A 298 5.50 -0.72 -15.94
CA ALA A 298 4.83 -0.60 -17.24
C ALA A 298 5.78 -0.11 -18.34
N ASP A 299 6.71 0.78 -18.00
CA ASP A 299 7.75 1.28 -18.91
C ASP A 299 9.11 1.14 -18.21
N TYR A 300 10.02 0.37 -18.78
CA TYR A 300 11.36 0.14 -18.20
C TYR A 300 12.14 1.45 -18.05
N LYS A 301 11.79 2.50 -18.81
CA LYS A 301 12.42 3.83 -18.72
C LYS A 301 12.15 4.53 -17.39
N THR A 302 11.17 4.07 -16.60
CA THR A 302 10.88 4.64 -15.28
C THR A 302 11.72 4.02 -14.17
N LEU A 303 12.56 3.02 -14.46
CA LEU A 303 13.44 2.38 -13.50
C LEU A 303 14.53 3.35 -13.03
N ARG A 304 14.78 3.39 -11.72
CA ARG A 304 15.82 4.23 -11.11
C ARG A 304 17.01 3.36 -10.75
N LEU A 305 18.09 3.47 -11.50
CA LEU A 305 19.34 2.77 -11.20
C LEU A 305 19.88 3.16 -9.82
N GLY A 306 20.49 2.20 -9.13
CA GLY A 306 20.99 2.33 -7.75
C GLY A 306 19.88 2.30 -6.68
N THR A 307 18.64 2.61 -7.05
CA THR A 307 17.49 2.56 -6.13
C THR A 307 16.65 1.29 -6.32
N ASP A 308 16.33 0.95 -7.56
CA ASP A 308 15.43 -0.15 -7.91
C ASP A 308 16.24 -1.39 -8.31
N GLY A 309 15.96 -2.50 -7.64
CA GLY A 309 16.27 -3.83 -8.14
C GLY A 309 15.26 -4.20 -9.23
N VAL A 310 15.72 -4.94 -10.24
CA VAL A 310 14.93 -5.22 -11.44
C VAL A 310 14.82 -6.72 -11.65
N LEU A 311 13.60 -7.22 -11.66
CA LEU A 311 13.25 -8.55 -12.15
C LEU A 311 12.72 -8.40 -13.57
N LEU A 312 13.37 -9.11 -14.50
CA LEU A 312 12.92 -9.27 -15.88
C LEU A 312 12.39 -10.69 -16.06
N SER A 313 11.27 -10.83 -16.77
CA SER A 313 10.73 -12.14 -17.17
C SER A 313 10.23 -12.15 -18.62
N ASP A 314 10.56 -13.24 -19.31
CA ASP A 314 10.01 -13.67 -20.60
C ASP A 314 9.56 -15.14 -20.47
N GLY A 315 8.32 -15.35 -20.02
CA GLY A 315 7.79 -16.69 -19.74
C GLY A 315 8.59 -17.40 -18.64
N PHE A 316 9.28 -18.48 -19.00
CA PHE A 316 10.11 -19.26 -18.08
C PHE A 316 11.52 -18.68 -17.86
N GLN A 317 11.97 -17.79 -18.76
CA GLN A 317 13.25 -17.13 -18.63
C GLN A 317 13.11 -15.92 -17.72
N GLN A 318 13.94 -15.85 -16.68
CA GLN A 318 13.91 -14.74 -15.73
C GLN A 318 15.32 -14.47 -15.21
N ALA A 319 15.58 -13.20 -14.92
CA ALA A 319 16.77 -12.81 -14.19
C ALA A 319 16.48 -11.61 -13.31
N VAL A 320 17.31 -11.46 -12.29
CA VAL A 320 17.26 -10.35 -11.36
C VAL A 320 18.61 -9.69 -11.18
N PHE A 321 18.59 -8.37 -11.04
CA PHE A 321 19.66 -7.61 -10.42
C PHE A 321 19.14 -6.85 -9.20
N LEU A 322 19.95 -6.85 -8.13
CA LEU A 322 19.73 -6.03 -6.95
C LEU A 322 20.11 -4.57 -7.25
N PRO A 323 19.60 -3.58 -6.48
CA PRO A 323 19.93 -2.17 -6.69
C PRO A 323 21.44 -1.88 -6.76
N GLN A 324 22.23 -2.54 -5.91
CA GLN A 324 23.67 -2.32 -5.76
C GLN A 324 24.46 -2.64 -7.03
N VAL A 325 23.97 -3.56 -7.88
CA VAL A 325 24.65 -3.93 -9.12
C VAL A 325 24.84 -2.72 -10.03
N ALA A 326 23.87 -1.80 -10.04
CA ALA A 326 23.98 -0.57 -10.82
C ALA A 326 25.09 0.35 -10.28
N GLU A 327 25.25 0.42 -8.96
CA GLU A 327 26.30 1.24 -8.32
C GLU A 327 27.69 0.62 -8.52
N GLU A 328 27.82 -0.69 -8.35
CA GLU A 328 29.09 -1.41 -8.50
C GLU A 328 29.62 -1.38 -9.94
N THR A 329 28.73 -1.35 -10.94
CA THR A 329 29.11 -1.43 -12.36
C THR A 329 29.16 -0.08 -13.05
N GLY A 330 28.40 0.92 -12.59
CA GLY A 330 28.27 2.22 -13.23
C GLY A 330 27.60 2.16 -14.61
N TRP A 331 26.86 1.09 -14.93
CA TRP A 331 26.16 0.95 -16.21
C TRP A 331 25.01 1.94 -16.36
N ASP A 332 24.77 2.38 -17.60
CA ASP A 332 23.53 3.08 -17.94
C ASP A 332 22.33 2.10 -18.02
N LEU A 333 21.12 2.63 -18.12
CA LEU A 333 19.89 1.82 -18.05
C LEU A 333 19.82 0.77 -19.16
N GLU A 334 20.21 1.12 -20.39
CA GLU A 334 20.15 0.18 -21.50
C GLU A 334 21.18 -0.93 -21.36
N THR A 335 22.39 -0.60 -20.92
CA THR A 335 23.46 -1.56 -20.65
C THR A 335 23.08 -2.49 -19.50
N PHE A 336 22.56 -1.93 -18.41
CA PHE A 336 22.06 -2.69 -17.26
C PHE A 336 20.99 -3.71 -17.65
N LEU A 337 19.97 -3.28 -18.40
CA LEU A 337 18.91 -4.17 -18.88
C LEU A 337 19.43 -5.19 -19.90
N GLY A 338 20.41 -4.81 -20.72
CA GLY A 338 21.05 -5.71 -21.66
C GLY A 338 21.79 -6.87 -20.98
N HIS A 339 22.55 -6.57 -19.93
CA HIS A 339 23.19 -7.59 -19.08
C HIS A 339 22.16 -8.42 -18.33
N LEU A 340 21.06 -7.83 -17.88
CA LEU A 340 19.98 -8.56 -17.23
C LEU A 340 19.30 -9.55 -18.19
N CYS A 341 19.06 -9.15 -19.44
CA CYS A 341 18.57 -10.05 -20.48
C CYS A 341 19.53 -11.22 -20.70
N MET A 342 20.83 -10.96 -20.86
CA MET A 342 21.82 -12.02 -21.05
C MET A 342 21.87 -12.99 -19.86
N LYS A 343 21.74 -12.47 -18.63
CA LYS A 343 21.63 -13.29 -17.42
C LYS A 343 20.37 -14.18 -17.42
N ALA A 344 19.29 -13.74 -18.05
CA ALA A 344 18.06 -14.53 -18.23
C ALA A 344 18.17 -15.56 -19.36
N GLY A 345 19.30 -15.62 -20.08
CA GLY A 345 19.46 -16.45 -21.28
C GLY A 345 18.93 -15.80 -22.57
N LEU A 346 18.58 -14.52 -22.53
CA LEU A 346 18.01 -13.77 -23.64
C LEU A 346 19.07 -12.96 -24.40
N GLN A 347 18.72 -12.54 -25.62
CA GLN A 347 19.52 -11.57 -26.38
C GLN A 347 19.55 -10.21 -25.67
N ALA A 348 20.67 -9.48 -25.71
CA ALA A 348 20.85 -8.23 -24.95
C ALA A 348 19.75 -7.19 -25.22
N GLN A 349 19.23 -7.05 -26.44
CA GLN A 349 18.18 -6.08 -26.75
C GLN A 349 16.75 -6.61 -26.52
N ALA A 350 16.59 -7.79 -25.91
CA ALA A 350 15.27 -8.40 -25.70
C ALA A 350 14.35 -7.52 -24.86
N PHE A 351 14.88 -6.73 -23.91
CA PHE A 351 14.10 -5.82 -23.06
C PHE A 351 13.26 -4.79 -23.83
N LYS A 352 13.57 -4.52 -25.11
CA LYS A 352 12.81 -3.62 -25.99
C LYS A 352 11.62 -4.31 -26.69
N LYS A 353 11.50 -5.65 -26.61
CA LYS A 353 10.46 -6.41 -27.29
C LYS A 353 9.12 -6.33 -26.54
N PRO A 354 7.98 -6.29 -27.27
CA PRO A 354 6.68 -6.48 -26.66
C PRO A 354 6.60 -7.83 -25.94
N GLY A 355 6.03 -7.85 -24.74
CA GLY A 355 5.82 -9.09 -23.96
C GLY A 355 6.82 -9.32 -22.82
N ILE A 356 7.97 -8.64 -22.81
CA ILE A 356 8.86 -8.64 -21.65
C ILE A 356 8.17 -7.94 -20.49
N LYS A 357 8.19 -8.59 -19.32
CA LYS A 357 7.62 -8.05 -18.10
C LYS A 357 8.73 -7.63 -17.15
N PHE A 358 8.55 -6.48 -16.53
CA PHE A 358 9.46 -5.93 -15.55
C PHE A 358 8.74 -5.78 -14.21
N TRP A 359 9.48 -6.05 -13.14
CA TRP A 359 9.10 -5.66 -11.80
C TRP A 359 10.28 -4.93 -11.15
N SER A 360 9.96 -3.91 -10.36
CA SER A 360 10.91 -3.21 -9.52
C SER A 360 10.69 -3.60 -8.06
N PHE A 361 11.75 -3.55 -7.27
CA PHE A 361 11.72 -3.67 -5.83
C PHE A 361 12.88 -2.87 -5.25
N GLN A 362 12.88 -2.61 -3.96
CA GLN A 362 14.01 -2.02 -3.24
C GLN A 362 14.57 -3.05 -2.27
N ALA A 363 15.78 -2.83 -1.79
CA ALA A 363 16.42 -3.68 -0.79
C ALA A 363 16.87 -2.83 0.39
N GLU A 364 16.46 -3.22 1.58
CA GLU A 364 17.10 -2.78 2.81
C GLU A 364 18.31 -3.68 3.06
N VAL A 365 19.50 -3.09 3.06
CA VAL A 365 20.77 -3.83 3.11
C VAL A 365 21.50 -3.49 4.40
N TRP A 366 22.00 -4.51 5.09
CA TRP A 366 22.88 -4.35 6.25
C TRP A 366 23.86 -5.52 6.33
N ALA A 367 25.04 -5.27 6.91
CA ALA A 367 26.12 -6.24 7.01
C ALA A 367 26.74 -6.23 8.41
N GLU A 368 27.48 -7.27 8.71
CA GLU A 368 28.38 -7.29 9.87
C GLU A 368 29.53 -6.30 9.68
N GLU A 369 29.99 -5.73 10.80
CA GLU A 369 31.14 -4.82 10.86
C GLU A 369 32.48 -5.54 10.68
#